data_AF-A0A4U0NMS0-F1
#
_entry.id   AF-A0A4U0NMS0-F1
#
_cell.length_a   1.000
_cell.length_b   1.000
_cell.length_c   1.000
_cell.angle_alpha   90.00
_cell.angle_beta   90.00
_cell.angle_gamma   90.00
#
_symmetry.space_group_name_H-M   'P 1'
#
loop_
_entity.id
_entity.type
_entity.pdbx_description
1 polymer ?
#
loop_
_entity_poly.entity_id
_entity_poly.type
_entity_poly.pdbx_seq_one_letter_code
_entity_poly.pdbx_strand_id
1 'polypeptide(L)'
;MPAEVPPVTGPFRISVEAIPTGVTLDITSFVEALVLDLVTEHADALAEILDEQADGRPYDGFAAEGLLVERLVAQLSTRIPVYGGQCLALADRIRAVAAPKVMPQQRAAEGGAAA
;
A
#
# COMPACT_ATOMS: atom_id res chain seq x y z
N MET A 1 14.01 15.84 -5.23
CA MET A 1 12.96 15.24 -6.09
C MET A 1 13.11 13.74 -5.93
N PRO A 2 12.19 13.03 -5.26
CA PRO A 2 12.25 11.57 -5.23
C PRO A 2 12.23 11.09 -6.69
N ALA A 3 13.16 10.19 -7.03
CA ALA A 3 13.24 9.66 -8.39
C ALA A 3 11.97 8.85 -8.66
N GLU A 4 11.20 9.26 -9.65
CA GLU A 4 9.99 8.56 -10.07
C GLU A 4 10.38 7.17 -10.60
N VAL A 5 10.03 6.13 -9.84
CA VAL A 5 10.32 4.74 -10.20
C VAL A 5 9.23 4.30 -11.17
N PRO A 6 9.58 3.77 -12.36
CA PRO A 6 8.56 3.32 -13.32
C PRO A 6 7.63 2.30 -12.64
N PRO A 7 6.37 2.10 -13.05
CA PRO A 7 5.47 1.13 -12.44
C PRO A 7 5.78 -0.31 -12.88
N VAL A 8 5.42 -1.31 -12.07
CA VAL A 8 5.45 -2.73 -12.47
C VAL A 8 4.14 -3.01 -13.22
N THR A 9 4.22 -3.55 -14.44
CA THR A 9 3.05 -3.69 -15.32
C THR A 9 2.45 -5.09 -15.22
N GLY A 10 1.54 -5.29 -14.26
CA GLY A 10 0.54 -6.36 -14.18
C GLY A 10 -0.88 -5.85 -14.44
N PRO A 11 -1.95 -6.66 -14.20
CA PRO A 11 -3.32 -6.13 -14.29
C PRO A 11 -3.52 -4.94 -13.34
N PHE A 12 -2.77 -4.93 -12.24
CA PHE A 12 -2.68 -3.83 -11.30
C PHE A 12 -1.27 -3.24 -11.36
N ARG A 13 -1.20 -1.91 -11.47
CA ARG A 13 0.08 -1.20 -11.42
C ARG A 13 0.57 -1.12 -9.97
N ILE A 14 1.84 -1.43 -9.75
CA ILE A 14 2.50 -1.32 -8.45
C ILE A 14 3.73 -0.42 -8.57
N SER A 15 3.77 0.67 -7.80
CA SER A 15 4.92 1.57 -7.67
C SER A 15 5.72 1.23 -6.40
N VAL A 16 7.02 1.52 -6.41
CA VAL A 16 7.88 1.36 -5.22
C VAL A 16 8.50 2.71 -4.91
N GLU A 17 8.25 3.23 -3.72
CA GLU A 17 8.86 4.46 -3.22
C GLU A 17 9.84 4.16 -2.09
N ALA A 18 10.98 4.86 -2.09
CA ALA A 18 11.99 4.74 -1.05
C ALA A 18 11.56 5.50 0.21
N ILE A 19 11.65 4.84 1.37
CA ILE A 19 11.58 5.51 2.68
C ILE A 19 12.88 5.24 3.44
N PRO A 20 13.25 6.06 4.45
CA PRO A 20 14.56 5.95 5.10
C PRO A 20 14.94 4.55 5.62
N THR A 21 13.94 3.74 5.99
CA THR A 21 14.13 2.40 6.58
C THR A 21 13.56 1.27 5.73
N GLY A 22 13.15 1.52 4.48
CA GLY A 22 12.50 0.52 3.65
C GLY A 22 11.85 1.06 2.39
N VAL A 23 10.70 0.49 2.03
CA VAL A 23 9.94 0.88 0.84
C VAL A 23 8.45 0.99 1.14
N THR A 24 7.79 1.91 0.46
CA THR A 24 6.33 1.98 0.37
C THR A 24 5.90 1.39 -0.97
N LEU A 25 4.87 0.54 -0.96
CA LEU A 25 4.24 0.04 -2.17
C LEU A 25 2.96 0.84 -2.44
N ASP A 26 2.91 1.48 -3.60
CA ASP A 26 1.70 2.13 -4.08
C ASP A 26 0.88 1.10 -4.86
N ILE A 27 -0.30 0.79 -4.31
CA ILE A 27 -1.27 -0.18 -4.83
C ILE A 27 -2.60 0.49 -5.22
N THR A 28 -2.58 1.79 -5.52
CA THR A 28 -3.78 2.60 -5.80
C THR A 28 -4.69 1.95 -6.83
N SER A 29 -4.11 1.43 -7.92
CA SER A 29 -4.85 0.75 -9.00
C SER A 29 -5.66 -0.46 -8.52
N PHE A 30 -5.18 -1.19 -7.50
CA PHE A 30 -5.91 -2.31 -6.91
C PHE A 30 -7.02 -1.82 -5.98
N VAL A 31 -6.75 -0.78 -5.19
CA VAL A 31 -7.74 -0.18 -4.29
C VAL A 31 -8.91 0.41 -5.08
N GLU A 32 -8.64 1.09 -6.20
CA GLU A 32 -9.69 1.60 -7.10
C GLU A 32 -10.60 0.47 -7.61
N ALA A 33 -10.02 -0.66 -8.01
CA ALA A 33 -10.80 -1.82 -8.45
C ALA A 33 -11.62 -2.43 -7.33
N LEU A 34 -11.07 -2.52 -6.12
CA LEU A 34 -11.78 -3.04 -4.94
C LEU A 34 -12.91 -2.12 -4.50
N VAL A 35 -12.72 -0.80 -4.56
CA VAL A 35 -13.78 0.17 -4.29
C VAL A 35 -14.89 0.05 -5.33
N LEU A 36 -14.53 -0.10 -6.62
CA LEU A 36 -15.51 -0.30 -7.68
C LEU A 36 -16.33 -1.57 -7.45
N ASP A 37 -15.66 -2.69 -7.18
CA ASP A 37 -16.27 -3.99 -6.86
C ASP A 37 -17.22 -3.88 -5.66
N LEU A 38 -16.80 -3.16 -4.61
CA LEU A 38 -17.60 -2.93 -3.41
C LEU A 38 -18.89 -2.15 -3.70
N VAL A 39 -18.84 -1.14 -4.58
CA VAL A 39 -20.04 -0.33 -4.91
C VAL A 39 -20.90 -0.93 -6.02
N THR A 40 -20.41 -1.91 -6.78
CA THR A 40 -21.19 -2.54 -7.87
C THR A 40 -21.70 -3.92 -7.51
N GLU A 41 -20.85 -4.79 -6.94
CA GLU A 41 -21.17 -6.20 -6.67
C GLU A 41 -21.57 -6.44 -5.20
N HIS A 42 -21.10 -5.58 -4.28
CA HIS A 42 -21.35 -5.72 -2.84
C HIS A 42 -22.10 -4.52 -2.23
N ALA A 43 -22.83 -3.76 -3.06
CA ALA A 43 -23.53 -2.55 -2.63
C ALA A 43 -24.52 -2.80 -1.47
N ASP A 44 -25.23 -3.92 -1.49
CA ASP A 44 -26.21 -4.26 -0.45
C ASP A 44 -25.54 -4.53 0.90
N ALA A 45 -24.42 -5.25 0.90
CA ALA A 45 -23.64 -5.52 2.11
C ALA A 45 -23.02 -4.24 2.67
N LEU A 46 -22.59 -3.33 1.79
CA LEU A 46 -22.13 -2.00 2.18
C LEU A 46 -23.27 -1.17 2.80
N ALA A 47 -24.47 -1.21 2.21
CA ALA A 47 -25.63 -0.49 2.73
C ALA A 47 -26.02 -0.99 4.12
N GLU A 48 -26.00 -2.31 4.37
CA GLU A 48 -26.28 -2.89 5.69
C GLU A 48 -25.31 -2.38 6.77
N ILE A 49 -24.02 -2.24 6.44
CA ILE A 49 -23.03 -1.65 7.35
C ILE A 49 -23.37 -0.19 7.64
N LEU A 50 -23.72 0.59 6.62
CA LEU A 50 -24.05 2.01 6.77
C LEU A 50 -25.34 2.23 7.58
N ASP A 51 -26.33 1.36 7.40
CA ASP A 51 -27.57 1.40 8.18
C ASP A 51 -27.30 1.09 9.66
N GLU A 52 -26.47 0.07 9.95
CA GLU A 52 -26.06 -0.23 11.33
C GLU A 52 -25.27 0.93 11.96
N GLN A 53 -24.42 1.62 11.19
CA GLN A 53 -23.74 2.85 11.66
C GLN A 53 -24.74 3.98 11.97
N ALA A 54 -25.76 4.14 11.13
CA ALA A 54 -26.72 5.23 11.22
C ALA A 54 -27.70 5.06 12.40
N ASP A 55 -27.94 3.81 12.81
CA ASP A 55 -28.85 3.45 13.91
C ASP A 55 -28.42 4.03 15.28
N GLY A 56 -27.17 4.47 15.41
CA GLY A 56 -26.71 5.33 16.52
C GLY A 56 -26.90 4.72 17.91
N ARG A 57 -26.99 3.39 18.00
CA ARG A 57 -27.28 2.68 19.24
C ARG A 57 -26.16 2.91 20.26
N PRO A 58 -26.48 3.11 21.55
CA PRO A 58 -25.46 3.18 22.59
C PRO A 58 -24.61 1.91 22.55
N TYR A 59 -23.29 2.07 22.47
CA TYR A 59 -22.35 0.95 22.43
C TYR A 59 -22.57 0.01 23.63
N ASP A 60 -23.07 -1.19 23.36
CA ASP A 60 -23.46 -2.19 24.37
C ASP A 60 -22.33 -3.21 24.64
N GLY A 61 -21.13 -2.96 24.09
CA GLY A 61 -20.00 -3.88 24.12
C GLY A 61 -19.92 -4.84 22.93
N PHE A 62 -20.91 -4.80 22.02
CA PHE A 62 -20.89 -5.48 20.73
C PHE A 62 -20.88 -4.45 19.59
N ALA A 63 -19.88 -4.55 18.72
CA ALA A 63 -19.82 -3.80 17.47
C ALA A 63 -20.39 -4.69 16.36
N ALA A 64 -21.72 -4.67 16.15
CA ALA A 64 -22.38 -5.46 15.10
C ALA A 64 -21.80 -5.15 13.71
N GLU A 65 -21.46 -3.87 13.47
CA GLU A 65 -20.70 -3.38 12.31
C GLU A 65 -19.41 -4.16 12.03
N GLY A 66 -18.67 -4.56 13.07
CA GLY A 66 -17.38 -5.24 12.92
C GLY A 66 -17.53 -6.62 12.30
N LEU A 67 -18.59 -7.34 12.66
CA LEU A 67 -18.91 -8.64 12.08
C LEU A 67 -19.39 -8.51 10.63
N LEU A 68 -20.15 -7.47 10.32
CA LEU A 68 -20.60 -7.18 8.96
C LEU A 68 -19.40 -6.85 8.05
N VAL A 69 -18.47 -6.03 8.54
CA VAL A 69 -17.21 -5.73 7.84
C VAL A 69 -16.38 -7.00 7.65
N GLU A 70 -16.22 -7.84 8.67
CA GLU A 70 -15.46 -9.09 8.55
C GLU A 70 -16.05 -10.02 7.48
N ARG A 71 -17.38 -10.16 7.45
CA ARG A 71 -18.09 -10.95 6.43
C ARG A 71 -17.90 -10.38 5.03
N LEU A 72 -17.98 -9.07 4.87
CA LEU A 72 -17.74 -8.39 3.60
C LEU A 72 -16.29 -8.61 3.13
N VAL A 73 -15.31 -8.44 4.02
CA VAL A 73 -13.89 -8.68 3.72
C VAL A 73 -13.61 -10.12 3.31
N ALA A 74 -14.33 -11.10 3.88
CA ALA A 74 -14.21 -12.50 3.47
C ALA A 74 -14.69 -12.77 2.04
N GLN A 75 -15.54 -11.92 1.48
CA GLN A 75 -16.03 -12.00 0.10
C GLN A 75 -15.13 -11.24 -0.88
N LEU A 76 -14.42 -10.21 -0.41
CA LEU A 76 -13.54 -9.40 -1.23
C LEU A 76 -12.21 -10.11 -1.53
N SER A 77 -11.70 -9.89 -2.74
CA SER A 77 -10.32 -10.26 -3.07
C SER A 77 -9.35 -9.34 -2.34
N THR A 78 -8.71 -9.82 -1.28
CA THR A 78 -7.71 -9.07 -0.49
C THR A 78 -6.26 -9.30 -0.95
N ARG A 79 -6.07 -10.08 -2.01
CA ARG A 79 -4.75 -10.46 -2.53
C ARG A 79 -4.54 -9.88 -3.92
N ILE A 80 -3.38 -9.27 -4.13
CA ILE A 80 -2.99 -8.74 -5.43
C ILE A 80 -2.18 -9.81 -6.18
N PRO A 81 -2.66 -10.31 -7.33
CA PRO A 81 -1.87 -11.23 -8.14
C PRO A 81 -0.72 -10.46 -8.82
N VAL A 82 0.49 -10.97 -8.65
CA VAL A 82 1.69 -10.51 -9.36
C VAL A 82 2.19 -11.69 -10.20
N TYR A 83 2.38 -11.49 -11.50
CA TYR A 83 2.63 -12.60 -12.42
C TYR A 83 4.09 -12.69 -12.86
N GLY A 84 4.65 -13.91 -12.85
CA GLY A 84 5.89 -14.27 -13.54
C GLY A 84 6.98 -13.21 -13.51
N GLY A 85 7.29 -12.61 -14.67
CA GLY A 85 8.33 -11.59 -14.80
C GLY A 85 8.11 -10.32 -13.97
N GLN A 86 6.86 -9.98 -13.63
CA GLN A 86 6.55 -8.85 -12.74
C GLN A 86 7.03 -9.10 -11.32
N CYS A 87 6.99 -10.35 -10.84
CA CYS A 87 7.51 -10.71 -9.52
C CYS A 87 9.01 -10.43 -9.44
N LEU A 88 9.75 -10.81 -10.48
CA LEU A 88 11.19 -10.57 -10.56
C LEU A 88 11.50 -9.07 -10.67
N ALA A 89 10.80 -8.35 -11.54
CA ALA A 89 10.96 -6.91 -11.68
C ALA A 89 10.64 -6.15 -10.38
N LEU A 90 9.59 -6.55 -9.66
CA LEU A 90 9.24 -5.98 -8.37
C LEU A 90 10.31 -6.27 -7.31
N ALA A 91 10.79 -7.52 -7.24
CA ALA A 91 11.85 -7.90 -6.32
C ALA A 91 13.16 -7.13 -6.58
N ASP A 92 13.56 -6.99 -7.85
CA ASP A 92 14.77 -6.27 -8.23
C ASP A 92 14.67 -4.78 -7.90
N ARG A 93 13.48 -4.19 -8.07
CA ARG A 93 13.24 -2.80 -7.65
C ARG A 93 13.27 -2.61 -6.16
N ILE A 94 12.63 -3.49 -5.40
CA ILE A 94 12.67 -3.44 -3.93
C ILE A 94 14.14 -3.54 -3.47
N ARG A 95 14.93 -4.47 -4.04
CA ARG A 95 16.37 -4.57 -3.73
C ARG A 95 17.13 -3.30 -4.08
N ALA A 96 16.89 -2.72 -5.26
CA ALA A 96 17.58 -1.52 -5.70
C ALA A 96 17.28 -0.31 -4.79
N VAL A 97 16.04 -0.21 -4.30
CA VAL A 97 15.58 0.92 -3.48
C VAL A 97 15.91 0.73 -2.00
N ALA A 98 15.80 -0.50 -1.48
CA ALA A 98 16.08 -0.83 -0.08
C ALA A 98 17.58 -0.97 0.23
N ALA A 99 18.45 -1.00 -0.78
CA ALA A 99 19.88 -1.05 -0.58
C ALA A 99 20.35 0.15 0.28
N PRO A 100 21.13 -0.07 1.35
CA PRO A 100 21.66 1.01 2.18
C PRO A 100 22.40 2.03 1.31
N LYS A 101 21.90 3.26 1.25
CA LYS A 101 22.63 4.34 0.59
C LYS A 101 23.83 4.66 1.46
N VAL A 102 25.02 4.31 0.97
CA VAL A 102 26.28 4.76 1.57
C VAL A 102 26.28 6.28 1.49
N MET A 103 25.97 6.95 2.61
CA MET A 103 26.11 8.40 2.67
C MET A 103 27.58 8.71 2.46
N PRO A 104 27.93 9.65 1.55
CA PRO A 104 29.30 10.11 1.46
C PRO A 104 29.72 10.58 2.84
N GLN A 105 30.72 9.92 3.45
CA GLN A 105 31.36 10.45 4.63
C GLN A 105 31.85 11.83 4.24
N GLN A 106 31.26 12.85 4.86
CA GLN A 106 31.61 14.24 4.65
C GLN A 106 33.12 14.32 4.89
N ARG A 107 33.86 14.47 3.80
CA ARG A 107 35.32 14.39 3.76
C ARG A 107 35.81 15.32 4.86
N ALA A 108 36.31 14.74 5.96
CA ALA A 108 36.92 15.52 7.02
C ALA A 108 37.92 16.43 6.33
N ALA A 109 37.75 17.74 6.52
CA ALA A 109 38.57 18.76 5.91
C ALA A 109 40.00 18.62 6.45
N GLU A 110 40.76 17.69 5.90
CA GLU A 110 42.22 17.72 5.95
C GLU A 110 42.68 18.69 4.87
N GLY A 111 42.97 19.90 5.32
CA GLY A 111 43.60 20.97 4.58
C GLY A 111 44.21 21.94 5.57
N GLY A 112 45.16 21.45 6.38
CA GLY A 112 46.07 22.33 7.09
C GLY A 112 46.98 23.07 6.11
N ALA A 113 47.27 24.34 6.39
CA ALA A 113 48.62 24.92 6.37
C ALA A 113 48.58 26.45 6.55
N ALA A 114 49.40 26.92 7.49
CA ALA A 114 50.24 28.12 7.43
C ALA A 114 49.60 29.50 7.16
N ALA A 115 49.58 30.35 8.20
CA ALA A 115 50.36 31.60 8.30
C ALA A 115 50.12 32.26 9.67
#